data_AF-A0A956FZ00-F1
#
_entry.id   AF-A0A956FZ00-F1
#
_cell.length_a   1.000
_cell.length_b   1.000
_cell.length_c   1.000
_cell.angle_alpha   90.00
_cell.angle_beta   90.00
_cell.angle_gamma   90.00
#
_symmetry.space_group_name_H-M   'P 1'
#
loop_
_entity.id
_entity.type
_entity.pdbx_description
1 polymer ?
#
loop_
_entity_poly.entity_id
_entity_poly.type
_entity_poly.pdbx_seq_one_letter_code
_entity_poly.pdbx_strand_id
1 'polypeptide(L)'
;MAMKKTSLPEVVAALRPRHGAALLAAGGVTEMASCRLDAADRAVFDDFHAAMRRWFQDAAVPCDLEAIREINAVYNDRFGPCLDLAFRYTKAGHPGRLACSGAYLQFYAILPLVPRGLPGDGFYDMGLKDFDDISTKCARGRASKAIVIRRFERLLAAADLPWAEQCDLADSIPWATQANESKLPLRLRAAAVHLAAGGDWRWRWLGGAALLEIDAKGGKISLRLDAEERASLAAFRPELAE
;
A
#
# COMPACT_ATOMS: atom_id res chain seq x y z
N MET A 1 -7.19 25.40 -15.43
CA MET A 1 -5.86 24.76 -15.52
C MET A 1 -6.06 23.28 -15.23
N ALA A 2 -5.94 22.39 -16.23
CA ALA A 2 -6.17 20.96 -16.01
C ALA A 2 -5.01 20.38 -15.19
N MET A 3 -5.29 19.86 -13.98
CA MET A 3 -4.31 19.12 -13.19
C MET A 3 -3.79 17.95 -14.00
N LYS A 4 -2.47 17.89 -14.22
CA LYS A 4 -1.80 16.73 -14.83
C LYS A 4 -2.13 15.51 -13.97
N LYS A 5 -2.77 14.50 -14.55
CA LYS A 5 -3.04 13.23 -13.86
C LYS A 5 -1.68 12.54 -13.65
N THR A 6 -1.24 12.43 -12.40
CA THR A 6 -0.03 11.67 -12.07
C THR A 6 -0.24 10.21 -12.44
N SER A 7 0.71 9.62 -13.16
CA SER A 7 0.72 8.20 -13.52
C SER A 7 1.38 7.34 -12.44
N LEU A 8 1.06 6.04 -12.39
CA LEU A 8 1.68 5.12 -11.43
C LEU A 8 3.21 5.03 -11.60
N PRO A 9 3.78 4.96 -12.82
CA PRO A 9 5.23 5.03 -12.99
C PRO A 9 5.87 6.30 -12.41
N GLU A 10 5.23 7.46 -12.57
CA GLU A 10 5.73 8.72 -12.01
C GLU A 10 5.74 8.69 -10.47
N VAL A 11 4.68 8.16 -9.83
CA VAL A 11 4.65 8.05 -8.35
C VAL A 11 5.64 7.01 -7.84
N VAL A 12 5.75 5.86 -8.50
CA VAL A 12 6.73 4.82 -8.13
C VAL A 12 8.17 5.34 -8.26
N ALA A 13 8.47 6.10 -9.32
CA ALA A 13 9.78 6.73 -9.47
C ALA A 13 10.07 7.73 -8.34
N ALA A 14 9.06 8.48 -7.87
CA ALA A 14 9.20 9.41 -6.75
C ALA A 14 9.28 8.71 -5.38
N LEU A 15 8.65 7.55 -5.21
CA LEU A 15 8.75 6.73 -4.00
C LEU A 15 10.13 6.08 -3.84
N ARG A 16 10.75 5.63 -4.94
CA ARG A 16 12.01 4.86 -4.89
C ARG A 16 13.13 5.48 -4.05
N PRO A 17 13.46 6.79 -4.14
CA PRO A 17 14.49 7.39 -3.30
C PRO A 17 14.06 7.55 -1.83
N ARG A 18 12.79 7.30 -1.50
CA ARG A 18 12.20 7.40 -0.17
C ARG A 18 11.99 5.99 0.40
N HIS A 19 13.08 5.34 0.79
CA HIS A 19 13.12 3.90 1.12
C HIS A 19 12.03 3.46 2.10
N GLY A 20 11.76 4.23 3.16
CA GLY A 20 10.69 3.92 4.12
C GLY A 20 9.30 3.93 3.48
N ALA A 21 8.95 4.99 2.76
CA ALA A 21 7.67 5.07 2.05
C ALA A 21 7.53 4.00 0.95
N ALA A 22 8.62 3.69 0.23
CA ALA A 22 8.64 2.62 -0.76
C ALA A 22 8.46 1.23 -0.11
N LEU A 23 9.05 1.00 1.06
CA LEU A 23 8.91 -0.23 1.83
C LEU A 23 7.46 -0.42 2.29
N LEU A 24 6.84 0.62 2.85
CA LEU A 24 5.43 0.60 3.28
C LEU A 24 4.48 0.41 2.09
N ALA A 25 4.77 1.04 0.94
CA ALA A 25 3.99 0.85 -0.28
C ALA A 25 4.05 -0.62 -0.77
N ALA A 26 5.24 -1.23 -0.75
CA ALA A 26 5.43 -2.63 -1.10
C ALA A 26 4.76 -3.59 -0.11
N GLY A 27 4.77 -3.26 1.19
CA GLY A 27 4.00 -3.95 2.22
C GLY A 27 2.49 -3.94 1.93
N GLY A 28 1.93 -2.77 1.65
CA GLY A 28 0.53 -2.63 1.25
C GLY A 28 0.17 -3.37 -0.04
N VAL A 29 1.10 -3.44 -1.00
CA VAL A 29 0.96 -4.28 -2.22
C VAL A 29 0.91 -5.77 -1.87
N THR A 30 1.74 -6.21 -0.93
CA THR A 30 1.74 -7.57 -0.41
C THR A 30 0.39 -7.89 0.24
N GLU A 31 -0.11 -7.00 1.10
CA GLU A 31 -1.40 -7.15 1.79
C GLU A 31 -2.59 -7.24 0.83
N MET A 32 -2.61 -6.39 -0.22
CA MET A 32 -3.64 -6.45 -1.27
C MET A 32 -3.75 -7.85 -1.90
N ALA A 33 -2.63 -8.55 -2.06
CA ALA A 33 -2.61 -9.90 -2.61
C ALA A 33 -2.88 -10.97 -1.53
N SER A 34 -2.22 -10.89 -0.37
CA SER A 34 -2.30 -11.92 0.68
C SER A 34 -3.67 -11.98 1.36
N CYS A 35 -4.47 -10.91 1.32
CA CYS A 35 -5.83 -10.90 1.91
C CYS A 35 -6.81 -11.93 1.32
N ARG A 36 -6.43 -12.64 0.25
CA ARG A 36 -7.20 -13.73 -0.38
C ARG A 36 -6.79 -15.12 0.06
N LEU A 37 -5.69 -15.22 0.79
CA LEU A 37 -5.21 -16.47 1.34
C LEU A 37 -6.01 -16.80 2.60
N ASP A 38 -5.87 -18.04 3.06
CA ASP A 38 -6.33 -18.37 4.40
C ASP A 38 -5.50 -17.60 5.46
N ALA A 39 -6.00 -17.59 6.69
CA ALA A 39 -5.39 -16.82 7.76
C ALA A 39 -3.96 -17.29 8.08
N ALA A 40 -3.67 -18.58 7.94
CA ALA A 40 -2.36 -19.15 8.26
C ALA A 40 -1.30 -18.70 7.25
N ASP A 41 -1.61 -18.79 5.95
CA ASP A 41 -0.72 -18.37 4.89
C ASP A 41 -0.59 -16.84 4.84
N ARG A 42 -1.67 -16.10 5.10
CA ARG A 42 -1.62 -14.64 5.21
C ARG A 42 -0.67 -14.20 6.33
N ALA A 43 -0.73 -14.86 7.50
CA ALA A 43 0.11 -14.52 8.65
C ALA A 43 1.62 -14.61 8.34
N VAL A 44 2.03 -15.47 7.41
CA VAL A 44 3.43 -15.55 6.97
C VAL A 44 3.88 -14.25 6.29
N PHE A 45 3.05 -13.67 5.43
CA PHE A 45 3.35 -12.39 4.77
C PHE A 45 3.26 -11.20 5.74
N ASP A 46 2.30 -11.24 6.67
CA ASP A 46 2.14 -10.20 7.69
C ASP A 46 3.36 -10.18 8.65
N ASP A 47 3.85 -11.35 9.06
CA ASP A 47 5.06 -11.51 9.89
C ASP A 47 6.32 -11.02 9.15
N PHE A 48 6.47 -11.36 7.87
CA PHE A 48 7.56 -10.82 7.05
C PHE A 48 7.50 -9.29 6.95
N HIS A 49 6.33 -8.71 6.67
CA HIS A 49 6.19 -7.26 6.58
C HIS A 49 6.51 -6.56 7.92
N ALA A 50 6.05 -7.12 9.04
CA ALA A 50 6.39 -6.63 10.37
C ALA A 50 7.89 -6.69 10.65
N ALA A 51 8.55 -7.79 10.28
CA ALA A 51 10.00 -7.93 10.41
C ALA A 51 10.76 -6.88 9.58
N MET A 52 10.33 -6.60 8.35
CA MET A 52 10.93 -5.56 7.50
C MET A 52 10.75 -4.16 8.09
N ARG A 53 9.56 -3.84 8.63
CA ARG A 53 9.32 -2.54 9.28
C ARG A 53 10.20 -2.34 10.50
N ARG A 54 10.35 -3.39 11.32
CA ARG A 54 11.22 -3.38 12.49
C ARG A 54 12.68 -3.24 12.09
N TRP A 55 13.15 -4.04 11.13
CA TRP A 55 14.50 -3.93 10.61
C TRP A 55 14.79 -2.51 10.11
N PHE A 56 13.87 -1.90 9.36
CA PHE A 56 14.07 -0.53 8.86
C PHE A 56 14.16 0.50 10.01
N GLN A 57 13.34 0.35 11.05
CA GLN A 57 13.38 1.18 12.25
C GLN A 57 14.71 1.03 13.01
N ASP A 58 15.27 -0.17 13.08
CA ASP A 58 16.48 -0.44 13.85
C ASP A 58 17.76 -0.12 13.04
N ALA A 59 17.72 -0.33 11.72
CA ALA A 59 18.88 -0.26 10.84
C ALA A 59 18.97 1.07 10.08
N ALA A 60 17.90 1.43 9.33
CA ALA A 60 17.94 2.55 8.40
C ALA A 60 17.71 3.90 9.08
N VAL A 61 16.81 3.97 10.07
CA VAL A 61 16.54 5.21 10.82
C VAL A 61 17.73 5.61 11.73
N PRO A 62 18.38 4.68 12.45
CA PRO A 62 19.52 4.99 13.31
C PRO A 62 20.87 4.93 12.56
N CYS A 63 20.88 4.52 11.30
CA CYS A 63 22.08 4.25 10.50
C CYS A 63 23.03 3.21 11.14
N ASP A 64 22.47 2.19 11.80
CA ASP A 64 23.23 1.14 12.45
C ASP A 64 23.74 0.12 11.42
N LEU A 65 25.06 0.15 11.16
CA LEU A 65 25.70 -0.73 10.18
C LEU A 65 25.64 -2.22 10.56
N GLU A 66 25.59 -2.54 11.85
CA GLU A 66 25.47 -3.93 12.31
C GLU A 66 24.06 -4.44 12.01
N ALA A 67 23.04 -3.69 12.41
CA ALA A 67 21.65 -4.00 12.10
C ALA A 67 21.37 -4.03 10.57
N ILE A 68 22.03 -3.16 9.79
CA ILE A 68 21.97 -3.21 8.32
C ILE A 68 22.51 -4.54 7.78
N ARG A 69 23.58 -5.10 8.37
CA ARG A 69 24.13 -6.40 7.96
C ARG A 69 23.25 -7.58 8.35
N GLU A 70 22.44 -7.42 9.39
CA GLU A 70 21.49 -8.44 9.86
C GLU A 70 20.27 -8.64 8.95
N ILE A 71 20.14 -7.88 7.86
CA ILE A 71 19.08 -8.10 6.87
C ILE A 71 19.07 -9.54 6.31
N ASN A 72 20.22 -10.22 6.29
CA ASN A 72 20.32 -11.64 5.92
C ASN A 72 19.49 -12.55 6.84
N ALA A 73 19.37 -12.23 8.13
CA ALA A 73 18.53 -12.98 9.05
C ALA A 73 17.05 -12.81 8.71
N VAL A 74 16.60 -11.58 8.41
CA VAL A 74 15.23 -11.32 7.94
C VAL A 74 14.94 -12.10 6.65
N TYR A 75 15.90 -12.12 5.73
CA TYR A 75 15.78 -12.90 4.50
C TYR A 75 15.64 -14.41 4.78
N ASN A 76 16.59 -15.01 5.50
CA ASN A 76 16.61 -16.46 5.70
C ASN A 76 15.42 -16.93 6.56
N ASP A 77 15.09 -16.20 7.62
CA ASP A 77 14.14 -16.67 8.64
C ASP A 77 12.69 -16.30 8.34
N ARG A 78 12.47 -15.18 7.63
CA ARG A 78 11.11 -14.63 7.41
C ARG A 78 10.69 -14.62 5.95
N PHE A 79 11.64 -14.41 5.03
CA PHE A 79 11.31 -14.46 3.60
C PHE A 79 11.28 -15.89 3.04
N GLY A 80 12.12 -16.80 3.54
CA GLY A 80 12.09 -18.22 3.15
C GLY A 80 10.68 -18.85 3.20
N PRO A 81 9.92 -18.70 4.29
CA PRO A 81 8.53 -19.15 4.37
C PRO A 81 7.59 -18.53 3.31
N CYS A 82 7.80 -17.27 2.92
CA CYS A 82 7.04 -16.64 1.83
C CYS A 82 7.31 -17.31 0.48
N LEU A 83 8.58 -17.67 0.22
CA LEU A 83 8.99 -18.40 -0.99
C LEU A 83 8.40 -19.80 -1.02
N ASP A 84 8.48 -20.53 0.09
CA ASP A 84 7.91 -21.87 0.21
C ASP A 84 6.41 -21.87 -0.10
N LEU A 85 5.67 -20.89 0.44
CA LEU A 85 4.27 -20.69 0.09
C LEU A 85 4.10 -20.41 -1.40
N ALA A 86 4.89 -19.51 -1.98
CA ALA A 86 4.81 -19.21 -3.41
C ALA A 86 5.06 -20.44 -4.29
N PHE A 87 5.97 -21.35 -3.89
CA PHE A 87 6.25 -22.59 -4.60
C PHE A 87 5.11 -23.62 -4.50
N ARG A 88 4.39 -23.68 -3.36
CA ARG A 88 3.15 -24.49 -3.25
C ARG A 88 2.10 -24.03 -4.27
N TYR A 89 2.09 -22.75 -4.61
CA TYR A 89 1.17 -22.17 -5.57
C TYR A 89 1.72 -22.17 -7.01
N THR A 90 1.32 -23.15 -7.81
CA THR A 90 1.87 -23.35 -9.16
C THR A 90 1.32 -22.36 -10.21
N LYS A 91 0.13 -21.78 -10.00
CA LYS A 91 -0.48 -20.83 -10.95
C LYS A 91 0.12 -19.44 -10.81
N ALA A 92 0.68 -18.89 -11.90
CA ALA A 92 1.34 -17.57 -11.94
C ALA A 92 0.52 -16.40 -11.36
N GLY A 93 -0.81 -16.45 -11.50
CA GLY A 93 -1.73 -15.42 -10.95
C GLY A 93 -2.35 -15.76 -9.59
N HIS A 94 -1.87 -16.81 -8.91
CA HIS A 94 -2.38 -17.15 -7.59
C HIS A 94 -2.02 -16.05 -6.58
N PRO A 95 -2.93 -15.69 -5.65
CA PRO A 95 -2.66 -14.64 -4.66
C PRO A 95 -1.36 -14.83 -3.89
N GLY A 96 -0.98 -16.07 -3.53
CA GLY A 96 0.28 -16.34 -2.83
C GLY A 96 1.54 -16.01 -3.64
N ARG A 97 1.53 -16.26 -4.96
CA ARG A 97 2.65 -15.85 -5.83
C ARG A 97 2.72 -14.34 -6.00
N LEU A 98 1.57 -13.69 -6.08
CA LEU A 98 1.48 -12.22 -6.17
C LEU A 98 1.94 -11.58 -4.87
N ALA A 99 1.52 -12.10 -3.71
CA ALA A 99 1.97 -11.66 -2.39
C ALA A 99 3.49 -11.81 -2.24
N CYS A 100 4.06 -12.94 -2.64
CA CYS A 100 5.52 -13.12 -2.65
C CYS A 100 6.23 -12.13 -3.59
N SER A 101 5.62 -11.76 -4.72
CA SER A 101 6.16 -10.71 -5.60
C SER A 101 6.13 -9.33 -4.92
N GLY A 102 5.08 -9.03 -4.15
CA GLY A 102 5.02 -7.86 -3.29
C GLY A 102 6.07 -7.86 -2.18
N ALA A 103 6.33 -9.03 -1.57
CA ALA A 103 7.39 -9.20 -0.59
C ALA A 103 8.78 -8.96 -1.19
N TYR A 104 9.04 -9.41 -2.43
CA TYR A 104 10.25 -9.04 -3.16
C TYR A 104 10.38 -7.52 -3.38
N LEU A 105 9.28 -6.80 -3.62
CA LEU A 105 9.32 -5.33 -3.73
C LEU A 105 9.76 -4.66 -2.42
N GLN A 106 9.54 -5.28 -1.26
CA GLN A 106 10.01 -4.74 0.02
C GLN A 106 11.54 -4.78 0.10
N PHE A 107 12.18 -5.87 -0.34
CA PHE A 107 13.64 -5.93 -0.47
C PHE A 107 14.17 -4.96 -1.52
N TYR A 108 13.50 -4.87 -2.67
CA TYR A 108 13.88 -3.90 -3.70
C TYR A 108 13.83 -2.45 -3.20
N ALA A 109 12.85 -2.10 -2.37
CA ALA A 109 12.70 -0.76 -1.80
C ALA A 109 13.88 -0.33 -0.92
N ILE A 110 14.48 -1.28 -0.21
CA ILE A 110 15.60 -1.05 0.72
C ILE A 110 16.97 -1.39 0.09
N LEU A 111 16.98 -1.85 -1.15
CA LEU A 111 18.19 -2.32 -1.84
C LEU A 111 19.37 -1.32 -1.79
N PRO A 112 19.16 0.00 -1.89
CA PRO A 112 20.26 0.97 -1.80
C PRO A 112 20.89 1.09 -0.41
N LEU A 113 20.23 0.57 0.64
CA LEU A 113 20.68 0.63 2.02
C LEU A 113 21.44 -0.62 2.46
N VAL A 114 21.29 -1.73 1.73
CA VAL A 114 21.85 -3.02 2.13
C VAL A 114 23.23 -3.26 1.51
N PRO A 115 24.14 -3.98 2.20
CA PRO A 115 25.43 -4.33 1.65
C PRO A 115 25.28 -5.24 0.42
N ARG A 116 26.26 -5.19 -0.48
CA ARG A 116 26.37 -6.20 -1.55
C ARG A 116 26.70 -7.54 -0.90
N GLY A 117 25.76 -8.50 -0.94
CA GLY A 117 25.94 -9.81 -0.29
C GLY A 117 24.68 -10.52 0.17
N LEU A 118 23.47 -9.96 -0.01
CA LEU A 118 22.25 -10.77 0.09
C LEU A 118 22.27 -11.84 -1.02
N PRO A 119 21.61 -13.00 -0.81
CA PRO A 119 21.44 -14.00 -1.86
C PRO A 119 20.93 -13.36 -3.15
N GLY A 120 21.53 -13.76 -4.28
CA GLY A 120 21.23 -13.25 -5.62
C GLY A 120 19.89 -13.73 -6.19
N ASP A 121 18.85 -13.74 -5.37
CA ASP A 121 17.49 -13.99 -5.82
C ASP A 121 17.03 -12.79 -6.65
N GLY A 122 16.20 -13.03 -7.67
CA GLY A 122 15.89 -12.09 -8.76
C GLY A 122 15.32 -10.71 -8.39
N PHE A 123 15.30 -10.30 -7.12
CA PHE A 123 15.00 -8.94 -6.70
C PHE A 123 16.10 -7.91 -7.03
N TYR A 124 17.36 -8.31 -7.13
CA TYR A 124 18.44 -7.42 -7.60
C TYR A 124 18.22 -6.96 -9.05
N ASP A 125 17.55 -7.79 -9.86
CA ASP A 125 17.22 -7.50 -11.26
C ASP A 125 15.92 -6.72 -11.43
N MET A 126 15.17 -6.48 -10.34
CA MET A 126 13.92 -5.73 -10.41
C MET A 126 14.19 -4.25 -10.71
N GLY A 127 13.29 -3.66 -11.49
CA GLY A 127 13.30 -2.25 -11.82
C GLY A 127 12.01 -1.53 -11.45
N LEU A 128 11.93 -0.25 -11.85
CA LEU A 128 10.73 0.58 -11.69
C LEU A 128 9.50 -0.04 -12.38
N LYS A 129 9.72 -0.68 -13.53
CA LYS A 129 8.65 -1.34 -14.29
C LYS A 129 8.06 -2.52 -13.52
N ASP A 130 8.89 -3.32 -12.85
CA ASP A 130 8.43 -4.45 -12.04
C ASP A 130 7.58 -3.98 -10.86
N PHE A 131 7.95 -2.86 -10.24
CA PHE A 131 7.15 -2.26 -9.18
C PHE A 131 5.74 -1.84 -9.68
N ASP A 132 5.63 -1.16 -10.82
CA ASP A 132 4.33 -0.79 -11.44
C ASP A 132 3.51 -2.04 -11.81
N ASP A 133 4.15 -3.01 -12.47
CA ASP A 133 3.50 -4.24 -12.95
C ASP A 133 3.00 -5.10 -11.78
N ILE A 134 3.82 -5.31 -10.75
CA ILE A 134 3.46 -6.10 -9.57
C ILE A 134 2.37 -5.37 -8.77
N SER A 135 2.49 -4.05 -8.58
CA SER A 135 1.45 -3.26 -7.91
C SER A 135 0.10 -3.37 -8.62
N THR A 136 0.11 -3.28 -9.95
CA THR A 136 -1.09 -3.43 -10.78
C THR A 136 -1.68 -4.85 -10.70
N LYS A 137 -0.83 -5.88 -10.73
CA LYS A 137 -1.26 -7.29 -10.63
C LYS A 137 -1.87 -7.61 -9.26
N CYS A 138 -1.25 -7.16 -8.17
CA CYS A 138 -1.72 -7.38 -6.80
C CYS A 138 -3.03 -6.63 -6.52
N ALA A 139 -3.19 -5.42 -7.06
CA ALA A 139 -4.41 -4.64 -6.92
C ALA A 139 -5.60 -5.16 -7.75
N ARG A 140 -5.38 -6.09 -8.69
CA ARG A 140 -6.41 -6.52 -9.65
C ARG A 140 -7.66 -7.06 -8.95
N GLY A 141 -8.78 -6.37 -9.15
CA GLY A 141 -10.06 -6.71 -8.54
C GLY A 141 -10.19 -6.34 -7.06
N ARG A 142 -9.24 -5.57 -6.52
CA ARG A 142 -9.23 -5.01 -5.16
C ARG A 142 -9.34 -3.49 -5.20
N ALA A 143 -8.43 -2.87 -5.93
CA ALA A 143 -8.32 -1.43 -6.06
C ALA A 143 -8.13 -1.06 -7.53
N SER A 144 -8.69 0.08 -7.94
CA SER A 144 -8.35 0.64 -9.24
C SER A 144 -6.93 1.22 -9.23
N LYS A 145 -6.38 1.45 -10.43
CA LYS A 145 -5.10 2.15 -10.57
C LYS A 145 -5.11 3.53 -9.90
N ALA A 146 -6.23 4.23 -9.91
CA ALA A 146 -6.37 5.53 -9.25
C ALA A 146 -6.24 5.43 -7.72
N ILE A 147 -6.85 4.41 -7.12
CA ILE A 147 -6.74 4.14 -5.67
C ILE A 147 -5.29 3.80 -5.31
N VAL A 148 -4.62 2.92 -6.08
CA VAL A 148 -3.21 2.55 -5.84
C VAL A 148 -2.30 3.78 -5.91
N ILE A 149 -2.43 4.57 -6.98
CA ILE A 149 -1.70 5.84 -7.13
C ILE A 149 -1.92 6.73 -5.91
N ARG A 150 -3.17 6.86 -5.46
CA ARG A 150 -3.52 7.75 -4.36
C ARG A 150 -2.94 7.30 -3.02
N ARG A 151 -2.93 5.99 -2.74
CA ARG A 151 -2.27 5.40 -1.56
C ARG A 151 -0.77 5.69 -1.58
N PHE A 152 -0.13 5.51 -2.73
CA PHE A 152 1.28 5.79 -2.90
C PHE A 152 1.62 7.28 -2.76
N GLU A 153 0.77 8.18 -3.29
CA GLU A 153 0.92 9.62 -3.09
C GLU A 153 0.81 10.03 -1.61
N ARG A 154 -0.07 9.36 -0.84
CA ARG A 154 -0.23 9.62 0.60
C ARG A 154 1.01 9.20 1.37
N LEU A 155 1.58 8.02 1.09
CA LEU A 155 2.86 7.60 1.66
C LEU A 155 4.01 8.52 1.25
N LEU A 156 4.05 8.93 -0.02
CA LEU A 156 5.07 9.86 -0.51
C LEU A 156 5.00 11.23 0.18
N ALA A 157 3.80 11.75 0.43
CA ALA A 157 3.60 13.01 1.15
C ALA A 157 4.06 12.94 2.62
N ALA A 158 4.09 11.74 3.19
CA ALA A 158 4.55 11.48 4.56
C ALA A 158 5.99 10.98 4.64
N ALA A 159 6.70 10.86 3.51
CA ALA A 159 8.04 10.27 3.47
C ALA A 159 9.08 10.99 4.35
N ASP A 160 8.81 12.25 4.69
CA ASP A 160 9.66 13.09 5.54
C ASP A 160 9.21 13.14 7.01
N LEU A 161 8.12 12.45 7.39
CA LEU A 161 7.66 12.33 8.79
C LEU A 161 8.51 11.33 9.57
N PRO A 162 8.49 11.36 10.92
CA PRO A 162 9.07 10.30 11.74
C PRO A 162 8.56 8.90 11.36
N TRP A 163 9.40 7.87 11.45
CA TRP A 163 9.05 6.51 10.99
C TRP A 163 7.78 5.95 11.63
N ALA A 164 7.58 6.20 12.92
CA ALA A 164 6.36 5.82 13.63
C ALA A 164 5.11 6.45 12.98
N GLU A 165 5.15 7.73 12.62
CA GLU A 165 4.04 8.40 11.94
C GLU A 165 3.84 7.90 10.51
N GLN A 166 4.93 7.56 9.79
CA GLN A 166 4.83 6.90 8.48
C GLN A 166 4.12 5.54 8.58
N CYS A 167 4.49 4.77 9.61
CA CYS A 167 3.90 3.49 9.96
C CYS A 167 2.40 3.62 10.28
N ASP A 168 2.03 4.52 11.19
CA ASP A 168 0.63 4.78 11.57
C ASP A 168 -0.20 5.20 10.35
N LEU A 169 0.36 6.04 9.48
CA LEU A 169 -0.28 6.42 8.23
C LEU A 169 -0.48 5.22 7.31
N ALA A 170 0.53 4.35 7.15
CA ALA A 170 0.42 3.17 6.31
C ALA A 170 -0.64 2.19 6.83
N ASP A 171 -0.72 2.02 8.15
CA ASP A 171 -1.71 1.16 8.83
C ASP A 171 -3.14 1.73 8.72
N SER A 172 -3.27 3.05 8.60
CA SER A 172 -4.58 3.71 8.36
C SER A 172 -5.12 3.52 6.93
N ILE A 173 -4.27 3.11 5.98
CA ILE A 173 -4.66 2.90 4.58
C ILE A 173 -5.32 1.53 4.45
N PRO A 174 -6.57 1.46 3.92
CA PRO A 174 -7.30 0.19 3.87
C PRO A 174 -6.86 -0.67 2.67
N TRP A 175 -5.65 -1.25 2.73
CA TRP A 175 -5.02 -1.95 1.60
C TRP A 175 -5.88 -3.08 1.05
N ALA A 176 -6.39 -3.96 1.93
CA ALA A 176 -7.20 -5.12 1.56
C ALA A 176 -8.63 -4.82 1.04
N THR A 177 -9.12 -3.59 1.20
CA THR A 177 -10.50 -3.22 0.86
C THR A 177 -10.81 -3.45 -0.61
N GLN A 178 -11.85 -4.25 -0.86
CA GLN A 178 -12.43 -4.45 -2.18
C GLN A 178 -13.41 -3.35 -2.47
N ALA A 179 -12.99 -2.39 -3.28
CA ALA A 179 -13.91 -1.36 -3.68
C ALA A 179 -13.63 -0.93 -5.12
N ASN A 180 -14.67 -1.03 -5.95
CA ASN A 180 -14.63 -0.66 -7.35
C ASN A 180 -15.49 0.58 -7.57
N GLU A 181 -14.86 1.74 -7.53
CA GLU A 181 -15.50 3.04 -7.70
C GLU A 181 -16.09 3.23 -9.09
N SER A 182 -15.70 2.43 -10.10
CA SER A 182 -16.25 2.55 -11.46
C SER A 182 -17.74 2.26 -11.52
N LYS A 183 -18.29 1.51 -10.55
CA LYS A 183 -19.73 1.24 -10.43
C LYS A 183 -20.50 2.38 -9.76
N LEU A 184 -19.82 3.34 -9.13
CA LEU A 184 -20.48 4.47 -8.48
C LEU A 184 -20.89 5.55 -9.49
N PRO A 185 -21.89 6.38 -9.16
CA PRO A 185 -22.17 7.63 -9.85
C PRO A 185 -20.91 8.49 -9.97
N LEU A 186 -20.74 9.15 -11.13
CA LEU A 186 -19.53 9.93 -11.45
C LEU A 186 -19.16 10.93 -10.33
N ARG A 187 -20.17 11.56 -9.72
CA ARG A 187 -19.99 12.53 -8.63
C ARG A 187 -19.37 11.97 -7.35
N LEU A 188 -19.51 10.65 -7.11
CA LEU A 188 -19.00 9.98 -5.91
C LEU A 188 -17.63 9.34 -6.12
N ARG A 189 -17.21 9.12 -7.38
CA ARG A 189 -15.98 8.39 -7.68
C ARG A 189 -14.73 9.02 -7.08
N ALA A 190 -14.64 10.36 -7.13
CA ALA A 190 -13.51 11.06 -6.52
C ALA A 190 -13.47 10.83 -5.00
N ALA A 191 -14.59 11.03 -4.31
CA ALA A 191 -14.71 10.77 -2.87
C ALA A 191 -14.33 9.32 -2.52
N ALA A 192 -14.83 8.35 -3.28
CA ALA A 192 -14.51 6.94 -3.10
C ALA A 192 -13.01 6.65 -3.23
N VAL A 193 -12.33 7.23 -4.23
CA VAL A 193 -10.87 7.09 -4.38
C VAL A 193 -10.13 7.66 -3.17
N HIS A 194 -10.54 8.81 -2.65
CA HIS A 194 -9.93 9.42 -1.47
C HIS A 194 -10.13 8.58 -0.21
N LEU A 195 -11.35 8.11 0.03
CA LEU A 195 -11.68 7.26 1.17
C LEU A 195 -10.93 5.91 1.12
N ALA A 196 -10.89 5.27 -0.05
CA ALA A 196 -10.16 4.01 -0.27
C ALA A 196 -8.65 4.14 -0.10
N ALA A 197 -8.14 5.36 -0.19
CA ALA A 197 -6.74 5.68 0.05
C ALA A 197 -6.47 6.11 1.49
N GLY A 198 -7.44 5.94 2.40
CA GLY A 198 -7.34 6.31 3.81
C GLY A 198 -7.50 7.80 4.07
N GLY A 199 -7.97 8.59 3.09
CA GLY A 199 -8.12 10.04 3.21
C GLY A 199 -8.99 10.46 4.40
N ASP A 200 -8.61 11.58 5.03
CA ASP A 200 -9.32 12.10 6.19
C ASP A 200 -10.70 12.62 5.78
N TRP A 201 -11.68 12.37 6.63
CA TRP A 201 -13.06 12.72 6.38
C TRP A 201 -13.78 13.08 7.66
N ARG A 202 -14.86 13.84 7.53
CA ARG A 202 -15.74 14.20 8.65
C ARG A 202 -17.15 14.51 8.19
N TRP A 203 -18.12 14.26 9.06
CA TRP A 203 -19.47 14.75 8.90
C TRP A 203 -19.57 16.21 9.36
N ARG A 204 -20.24 17.04 8.56
CA ARG A 204 -20.63 18.39 8.93
C ARG A 204 -22.13 18.55 8.77
N TRP A 205 -22.78 19.11 9.78
CA TRP A 205 -24.22 19.37 9.76
C TRP A 205 -24.48 20.82 9.36
N LEU A 206 -25.25 21.03 8.29
CA LEU A 206 -25.62 22.35 7.78
C LEU A 206 -27.11 22.37 7.45
N GLY A 207 -27.88 23.20 8.15
CA GLY A 207 -29.32 23.37 7.88
C GLY A 207 -30.13 22.08 7.94
N GLY A 208 -29.80 21.16 8.85
CA GLY A 208 -30.48 19.86 9.00
C GLY A 208 -30.03 18.78 8.02
N ALA A 209 -29.04 19.03 7.16
CA ALA A 209 -28.45 18.03 6.27
C ALA A 209 -27.03 17.63 6.70
N ALA A 210 -26.73 16.33 6.61
CA ALA A 210 -25.38 15.81 6.76
C ALA A 210 -24.58 16.01 5.46
N LEU A 211 -23.43 16.63 5.58
CA LEU A 211 -22.46 16.85 4.50
C LEU A 211 -21.20 16.05 4.82
N LEU A 212 -20.76 15.22 3.89
CA LEU A 212 -19.47 14.55 3.97
C LEU A 212 -18.40 15.50 3.44
N GLU A 213 -17.43 15.86 4.28
CA GLU A 213 -16.22 16.58 3.89
C GLU A 213 -15.05 15.60 3.85
N ILE A 214 -14.30 15.58 2.75
CA ILE A 214 -13.09 14.76 2.57
C ILE A 214 -11.94 15.67 2.19
N ASP A 215 -10.82 15.55 2.90
CA ASP A 215 -9.60 16.30 2.58
C ASP A 215 -8.88 15.65 1.39
N ALA A 216 -8.82 16.39 0.28
CA ALA A 216 -8.25 15.95 -0.98
C ALA A 216 -6.97 16.72 -1.30
N LYS A 217 -6.10 16.14 -2.13
CA LYS A 217 -4.92 16.86 -2.64
C LYS A 217 -5.40 17.96 -3.57
N GLY A 218 -5.21 19.21 -3.14
CA GLY A 218 -5.63 20.39 -3.88
C GLY A 218 -6.99 20.96 -3.45
N GLY A 219 -7.61 20.48 -2.37
CA GLY A 219 -8.81 21.10 -1.82
C GLY A 219 -9.67 20.19 -0.95
N LYS A 220 -10.91 20.60 -0.71
CA LYS A 220 -11.91 19.81 0.01
C LYS A 220 -12.98 19.31 -0.95
N ILE A 221 -13.36 18.04 -0.82
CA ILE A 221 -14.54 17.49 -1.48
C ILE A 221 -15.68 17.57 -0.47
N SER A 222 -16.76 18.27 -0.83
CA SER A 222 -17.95 18.42 0.01
C SER A 222 -19.14 17.83 -0.70
N LEU A 223 -19.73 16.77 -0.14
CA LEU A 223 -20.87 16.07 -0.73
C LEU A 223 -22.04 16.03 0.23
N ARG A 224 -23.21 16.48 -0.26
CA ARG A 224 -24.48 16.10 0.34
C ARG A 224 -24.86 14.73 -0.22
N LEU A 225 -25.00 13.76 0.67
CA LEU A 225 -25.30 12.38 0.35
C LEU A 225 -26.71 12.04 0.79
N ASP A 226 -27.45 11.31 -0.03
CA ASP A 226 -28.64 10.60 0.43
C ASP A 226 -28.26 9.28 1.11
N ALA A 227 -29.26 8.52 1.57
CA ALA A 227 -29.05 7.26 2.28
C ALA A 227 -28.40 6.18 1.39
N GLU A 228 -28.75 6.11 0.12
CA GLU A 228 -28.23 5.11 -0.83
C GLU A 228 -26.76 5.39 -1.17
N GLU A 229 -26.43 6.66 -1.35
CA GLU A 229 -25.07 7.10 -1.62
C GLU A 229 -24.14 6.94 -0.41
N ARG A 230 -24.66 7.20 0.79
CA ARG A 230 -23.93 6.92 2.04
C ARG A 230 -23.63 5.43 2.16
N ALA A 231 -24.63 4.57 1.95
CA ALA A 231 -24.43 3.12 1.96
C ALA A 231 -23.42 2.66 0.89
N SER A 232 -23.45 3.27 -0.30
CA SER A 232 -22.51 2.96 -1.38
C SER A 232 -21.07 3.36 -1.05
N LEU A 233 -20.86 4.48 -0.35
CA LEU A 233 -19.53 4.91 0.08
C LEU A 233 -19.02 4.15 1.32
N ALA A 234 -19.90 3.58 2.12
CA ALA A 234 -19.51 2.75 3.27
C ALA A 234 -18.68 1.52 2.87
N ALA A 235 -18.82 1.01 1.64
CA ALA A 235 -17.96 -0.04 1.11
C ALA A 235 -16.47 0.36 1.01
N PHE A 236 -16.17 1.66 0.95
CA PHE A 236 -14.82 2.21 0.89
C PHE A 236 -14.32 2.63 2.27
N ARG A 237 -15.25 2.91 3.20
CA ARG A 237 -14.99 3.32 4.58
C ARG A 237 -16.19 2.97 5.46
N PRO A 238 -16.21 1.79 6.11
CA PRO A 238 -17.39 1.29 6.84
C PRO A 238 -17.94 2.25 7.88
N GLU A 239 -17.07 3.04 8.51
CA GLU A 239 -17.42 4.03 9.53
C GLU A 239 -18.32 5.17 9.00
N LEU A 240 -18.51 5.28 7.67
CA LEU A 240 -19.47 6.20 7.07
C LEU A 240 -20.93 5.76 7.19
N ALA A 241 -21.18 4.49 7.54
CA ALA A 241 -22.53 3.96 7.72
C ALA A 241 -23.18 4.40 9.04
N GLU A 242 -22.37 4.84 10.01
CA GLU A 242 -22.77 5.35 11.32
C GLU A 242 -23.23 6.83 11.25
#